data_AF-A0A5K0Y0W7-F1
#
_entry.id   AF-A0A5K0Y0W7-F1
#
_cell.length_a   1.000
_cell.length_b   1.000
_cell.length_c   1.000
_cell.angle_alpha   90.00
_cell.angle_beta   90.00
_cell.angle_gamma   90.00
#
_symmetry.space_group_name_H-M   'P 1'
#
loop_
_entity.id
_entity.type
_entity.pdbx_description
1 polymer ?
#
loop_
_entity_poly.entity_id
_entity_poly.type
_entity_poly.pdbx_seq_one_letter_code
_entity_poly.pdbx_strand_id
1 'polypeptide(L)' 'TGVQELSKKECAESTGIQELHVYEMNERDRSSPAYLRLSQKQVNSLGDLVPFSNK' A
#
# COMPACT_ATOMS: atom_id res chain seq x y z
N THR A 1 -6.49 34.35 -40.45
CA THR A 1 -6.06 32.94 -40.36
C THR A 1 -5.28 32.80 -39.07
N GLY A 2 -5.99 32.57 -37.97
CA GLY A 2 -5.40 32.57 -36.64
C GLY A 2 -6.29 31.74 -35.73
N VAL A 3 -5.67 31.17 -34.69
CA VAL A 3 -6.20 30.25 -33.69
C VAL A 3 -6.38 28.80 -34.13
N GLN A 4 -5.28 28.04 -34.12
CA GLN A 4 -5.31 26.61 -33.75
C GLN A 4 -3.89 26.14 -33.41
N GLU A 5 -3.35 26.58 -32.27
CA GLU A 5 -2.25 25.86 -31.62
C GLU A 5 -2.31 26.06 -30.10
N LEU A 6 -3.43 25.66 -29.49
CA LEU A 6 -3.58 25.58 -28.04
C LEU A 6 -4.47 24.38 -27.70
N SER A 7 -3.96 23.15 -27.83
CA SER A 7 -4.53 22.02 -27.07
C SER A 7 -3.59 20.81 -26.93
N LYS A 8 -2.26 21.04 -26.90
CA LYS A 8 -1.30 19.95 -26.69
C LYS A 8 -0.40 20.23 -25.49
N LYS A 9 -0.99 20.52 -24.34
CA LYS A 9 -0.21 20.67 -23.10
C LYS A 9 -0.88 20.22 -21.81
N GLU A 10 -2.05 19.58 -21.87
CA GLU A 10 -2.82 19.25 -20.65
C GLU A 10 -3.11 17.75 -20.49
N CYS A 11 -2.45 16.88 -21.26
CA CYS A 11 -2.61 15.42 -21.13
C CYS A 11 -1.28 14.70 -20.80
N ALA A 12 -0.14 15.39 -20.92
CA ALA A 12 1.19 14.78 -20.77
C ALA A 12 1.72 14.76 -19.32
N GLU A 13 1.10 15.48 -18.38
CA GLU A 13 1.56 15.51 -16.98
C GLU A 13 1.13 14.27 -16.17
N SER A 14 0.14 13.51 -16.64
CA SER A 14 -0.40 12.35 -15.91
C SER A 14 0.02 10.98 -16.47
N THR A 15 0.86 10.92 -17.51
CA THR A 15 1.23 9.65 -18.16
C THR A 15 2.59 9.09 -17.75
N GLY A 16 3.33 9.78 -16.87
CA GLY A 16 4.65 9.35 -16.39
C GLY A 16 4.58 8.36 -15.21
N ILE A 17 5.55 7.44 -15.13
CA ILE A 17 5.78 6.62 -13.92
C ILE A 17 6.25 7.56 -12.80
N GLN A 18 5.61 7.46 -11.64
CA GLN A 18 6.01 8.17 -10.43
C GLN A 18 6.40 7.13 -9.38
N GLU A 19 7.68 7.13 -9.00
CA GLU A 19 8.20 6.22 -7.98
C GLU A 19 8.09 6.85 -6.60
N LEU A 20 7.67 6.05 -5.62
CA LEU A 20 7.57 6.45 -4.22
C LEU A 20 8.14 5.34 -3.33
N HIS A 21 9.10 5.70 -2.49
CA HIS A 21 9.65 4.82 -1.47
C HIS A 21 9.05 5.17 -0.12
N VAL A 22 8.61 4.15 0.61
CA VAL A 22 8.09 4.27 1.97
C VAL A 22 8.79 3.28 2.89
N TYR A 23 8.96 3.67 4.15
CA TYR A 23 9.35 2.75 5.22
C TYR A 23 8.08 2.36 5.95
N GLU A 24 7.81 1.05 6.00
CA GLU A 24 6.80 0.48 6.87
C GLU A 24 7.52 -0.08 8.10
N MET A 25 7.19 0.42 9.29
CA MET A 25 7.89 0.02 10.52
C MET A 25 6.91 -0.38 11.62
N ASN A 26 7.21 -1.52 12.23
CA ASN A 26 6.55 -1.94 13.46
C ASN A 26 7.35 -1.43 14.67
N GLU A 27 6.92 -0.32 15.24
CA GLU A 27 7.50 0.27 16.45
C GLU A 27 6.96 -0.37 17.75
N ARG A 28 6.12 -1.40 17.63
CA ARG A 28 5.51 -2.17 18.74
C ARG A 28 4.58 -1.38 19.66
N ASP A 29 4.16 -0.19 19.27
CA ASP A 29 3.26 0.70 20.01
C ASP A 29 1.79 0.59 19.58
N ARG A 30 1.48 -0.20 18.55
CA ARG A 30 0.13 -0.38 17.99
C ARG A 30 -0.55 -1.72 18.33
N SER A 31 -0.03 -2.46 19.30
CA SER A 31 -0.50 -3.82 19.63
C SER A 31 -0.55 -4.75 18.40
N SER A 32 0.44 -4.60 17.50
CA SER A 32 0.50 -5.29 16.22
C SER A 32 1.78 -6.13 16.07
N PRO A 33 1.74 -7.30 15.43
CA PRO A 33 0.54 -7.97 14.89
C PRO A 33 -0.31 -8.66 15.98
N ALA A 34 -1.58 -8.90 15.67
CA ALA A 34 -2.45 -9.75 16.46
C ALA A 34 -2.48 -11.16 15.86
N TYR A 35 -2.14 -12.19 16.64
CA TYR A 35 -2.20 -13.58 16.18
C TYR A 35 -3.53 -14.24 16.59
N LEU A 36 -4.38 -14.51 15.60
CA LEU A 36 -5.63 -15.26 15.80
C LEU A 36 -5.39 -16.73 15.43
N ARG A 37 -5.15 -17.58 16.44
CA ARG A 37 -4.85 -19.01 16.32
C ARG A 37 -6.10 -19.87 16.08
N LEU A 38 -6.79 -19.62 14.97
CA LEU A 38 -8.07 -20.27 14.65
C LEU A 38 -7.91 -21.74 14.27
N SER A 39 -6.71 -22.16 13.84
CA SER A 39 -6.44 -23.54 13.42
C SER A 39 -6.38 -24.56 14.58
N GLN A 40 -6.34 -24.09 15.83
CA GLN A 40 -6.20 -24.91 17.05
C GLN A 40 -4.97 -25.85 17.04
N LYS A 41 -3.96 -25.52 16.23
CA LYS A 41 -2.70 -26.26 16.13
C LYS A 41 -1.60 -25.50 16.86
N GLN A 42 -0.64 -26.24 17.42
CA GLN A 42 0.48 -25.66 18.15
C GLN A 42 1.46 -24.90 17.23
N VAL A 43 1.42 -25.19 15.93
CA VAL A 43 2.24 -24.56 14.89
C VAL A 43 1.37 -23.82 13.89
N ASN A 44 1.94 -22.79 13.25
CA ASN A 44 1.28 -22.01 12.20
C ASN A 44 0.67 -22.94 11.17
N SER A 45 -0.63 -22.79 10.98
CA SER A 45 -1.40 -23.67 10.11
C SER A 45 -2.40 -22.86 9.30
N LEU A 46 -2.80 -23.43 8.16
CA LEU A 46 -3.80 -22.81 7.29
C LEU A 46 -5.08 -22.50 8.10
N GLY A 47 -5.57 -21.28 7.95
CA GLY A 47 -6.75 -20.77 8.66
C GLY A 47 -6.44 -19.83 9.83
N ASP A 48 -5.20 -19.78 10.34
CA ASP A 48 -4.80 -18.72 11.27
C ASP A 48 -4.85 -17.34 10.58
N LEU A 49 -5.33 -16.32 11.30
CA LEU A 49 -5.41 -14.95 10.79
C LEU A 49 -4.46 -14.04 11.55
N VAL A 50 -3.85 -13.09 10.84
CA VAL A 50 -2.93 -12.11 11.42
C VAL A 50 -3.30 -10.69 10.99
N PRO A 51 -4.25 -10.03 11.69
CA PRO A 51 -4.47 -8.60 11.53
C PRO A 51 -3.23 -7.80 11.96
N PHE A 52 -2.82 -6.82 11.17
CA PHE A 52 -1.67 -5.97 11.47
C PHE A 52 -1.88 -4.51 11.08
N SER A 53 -1.09 -3.62 11.69
CA SER A 53 -1.02 -2.20 11.35
C SER A 53 0.31 -1.61 11.82
N ASN A 54 1.08 -1.10 10.85
CA ASN A 54 2.40 -0.48 11.05
C ASN A 54 2.34 1.03 10.82
N LYS A 55 3.42 1.73 11.17
CA LYS A 55 3.60 3.15 10.78
C LYS A 55 4.24 3.23 9.40
#